data_AF-A0A1B4ZBJ2-F1
#
_entry.id   AF-A0A1B4ZBJ2-F1
#
_cell.length_a   1.000
_cell.length_b   1.000
_cell.length_c   1.000
_cell.angle_alpha   90.00
_cell.angle_beta   90.00
_cell.angle_gamma   90.00
#
_symmetry.space_group_name_H-M   'P 1'
#
loop_
_entity.id
_entity.type
_entity.pdbx_description
1 polymer ?
#
loop_
_entity_poly.entity_id
_entity_poly.type
_entity_poly.pdbx_seq_one_letter_code
_entity_poly.pdbx_strand_id
1 'polypeptide(L)'
;MDQFQFGEIKTGKMLRILGLFVVICAMCGADIPVAPPAPLRVYCGDMPANIITCGSIPQIIPHGIQSRCPGSNKCDVMKCVAKEMGWLDGSSINTAKLGKYLDDFAKEHPDWATAIAQAKSSCLVPKLPAQGYYVDCPAYDVTFCMLATFIRNVPPSQWSSSSDCAYARQYAGACAVCPDDCFAPAIPTGSCNSCRVLPRSP
;
A
#
# COMPACT_ATOMS: atom_id res chain seq x y z
N MET A 1 45.89 14.55 14.23
CA MET A 1 47.03 13.61 14.04
C MET A 1 47.27 13.04 15.41
N ASP A 2 46.46 12.06 15.78
CA ASP A 2 46.38 11.54 17.15
C ASP A 2 46.98 10.14 17.16
N GLN A 3 48.07 10.00 17.91
CA GLN A 3 48.82 8.76 18.03
C GLN A 3 48.14 7.83 19.03
N PHE A 4 47.60 6.72 18.52
CA PHE A 4 47.19 5.58 19.33
C PHE A 4 48.40 4.69 19.62
N GLN A 5 48.77 4.59 20.91
CA GLN A 5 49.79 3.69 21.43
C GLN A 5 49.17 2.30 21.67
N PHE A 6 49.73 1.27 21.04
CA PHE A 6 49.40 -0.13 21.32
C PHE A 6 50.21 -0.64 22.51
N GLY A 7 49.53 -1.07 23.57
CA GLY A 7 50.13 -1.73 24.73
C GLY A 7 50.40 -3.22 24.48
N GLU A 8 51.62 -3.65 24.79
CA GLU A 8 52.07 -5.04 24.76
C GLU A 8 51.36 -5.90 25.83
N ILE A 9 50.87 -7.08 25.43
CA ILE A 9 50.38 -8.11 26.37
C ILE A 9 51.44 -9.20 26.50
N LYS A 10 52.05 -9.28 27.69
CA LYS A 10 53.01 -10.32 28.09
C LYS A 10 52.33 -11.69 28.18
N THR A 11 52.90 -12.66 27.46
CA THR A 11 52.55 -14.09 27.48
C THR A 11 53.15 -14.74 28.72
N GLY A 12 52.29 -15.11 29.67
CA GLY A 12 52.62 -15.85 30.90
C GLY A 12 52.29 -17.34 30.78
N LYS A 13 53.17 -18.16 31.36
CA LYS A 13 53.34 -19.61 31.17
C LYS A 13 52.20 -20.49 31.68
N MET A 14 52.04 -21.61 30.98
CA MET A 14 51.71 -22.97 31.45
C MET A 14 51.37 -23.12 32.95
N LEU A 15 50.15 -23.56 33.24
CA LEU A 15 49.90 -24.47 34.34
C LEU A 15 48.87 -25.53 33.91
N ARG A 16 49.36 -26.75 33.74
CA ARG A 16 48.56 -27.97 33.56
C ARG A 16 47.95 -28.32 34.92
N ILE A 17 46.63 -28.24 35.04
CA ILE A 17 45.88 -28.90 36.11
C ILE A 17 44.87 -29.84 35.43
N LEU A 18 45.25 -31.12 35.34
CA LEU A 18 44.32 -32.23 35.21
C LEU A 18 43.54 -32.34 36.53
N GLY A 19 42.21 -32.40 36.47
CA GLY A 19 41.41 -32.68 37.66
C GLY A 19 39.92 -32.44 37.53
N LEU A 20 39.24 -33.33 36.80
CA LEU A 20 37.95 -33.93 37.15
C LEU A 20 36.85 -33.01 37.74
N PHE A 21 36.01 -32.42 36.89
CA PHE A 21 34.60 -32.10 37.22
C PHE A 21 33.74 -32.28 35.96
N VAL A 22 33.46 -33.54 35.62
CA VAL A 22 32.46 -33.93 34.62
C VAL A 22 31.23 -34.39 35.38
N VAL A 23 30.40 -33.45 35.86
CA VAL A 23 29.07 -33.78 36.39
C VAL A 23 28.15 -32.56 36.21
N ILE A 24 27.18 -32.74 35.30
CA ILE A 24 25.84 -32.11 35.23
C ILE A 24 25.81 -30.63 34.83
N CYS A 25 25.58 -30.40 33.53
CA CYS A 25 24.47 -29.58 33.04
C CYS A 25 24.23 -29.90 31.55
N ALA A 26 23.95 -31.18 31.25
CA ALA A 26 23.18 -31.53 30.06
C ALA A 26 21.70 -31.16 30.35
N MET A 27 21.45 -29.87 30.57
CA MET A 27 20.09 -29.35 30.50
C MET A 27 19.78 -29.30 29.02
N CYS A 28 18.88 -30.20 28.62
CA CYS A 28 18.27 -30.25 27.32
C CYS A 28 18.04 -28.83 26.80
N GLY A 29 18.71 -28.47 25.70
CA GLY A 29 18.11 -27.58 24.72
C GLY A 29 16.91 -28.31 24.14
N ALA A 30 15.85 -28.47 24.93
CA ALA A 30 14.55 -28.68 24.37
C ALA A 30 14.28 -27.37 23.64
N ASP A 31 14.45 -27.38 22.32
CA ASP A 31 13.86 -26.39 21.45
C ASP A 31 12.39 -26.31 21.87
N ILE A 32 12.05 -25.33 22.71
CA ILE A 32 10.66 -25.04 23.00
C ILE A 32 10.09 -24.74 21.62
N PRO A 33 9.13 -25.52 21.11
CA PRO A 33 8.51 -25.20 19.84
C PRO A 33 7.84 -23.84 20.02
N VAL A 34 8.53 -22.79 19.59
CA VAL A 34 7.95 -21.46 19.49
C VAL A 34 6.87 -21.63 18.45
N ALA A 35 5.62 -21.77 18.91
CA ALA A 35 4.49 -21.81 18.01
C ALA A 35 4.63 -20.62 17.06
N PRO A 36 4.56 -20.83 15.73
CA PRO A 36 4.70 -19.74 14.79
C PRO A 36 3.70 -18.65 15.21
N PRO A 37 4.13 -17.38 15.29
CA PRO A 37 3.25 -16.31 15.73
C PRO A 37 1.97 -16.39 14.91
N ALA A 38 0.82 -16.42 15.60
CA ALA A 38 -0.48 -16.49 14.93
C ALA A 38 -0.50 -15.42 13.84
N PRO A 39 -0.93 -15.75 12.60
CA PRO A 39 -0.93 -14.78 11.52
C PRO A 39 -1.72 -13.56 11.98
N LEU A 40 -1.11 -12.39 11.85
CA LEU A 40 -1.76 -11.12 12.19
C LEU A 40 -3.07 -11.06 11.40
N ARG A 41 -4.20 -11.22 12.10
CA ARG A 41 -5.52 -11.11 11.47
C ARG A 41 -5.77 -9.64 11.21
N VAL A 42 -5.69 -9.25 9.94
CA VAL A 42 -6.11 -7.93 9.50
C VAL A 42 -7.60 -8.00 9.16
N TYR A 43 -8.39 -7.14 9.80
CA TYR A 43 -9.81 -6.99 9.48
C TYR A 43 -9.96 -6.02 8.33
N CYS A 44 -10.61 -6.47 7.27
CA CYS A 44 -10.83 -5.69 6.06
C CYS A 44 -12.25 -5.13 6.08
N GLY A 45 -12.40 -3.96 6.70
CA GLY A 45 -13.61 -3.15 6.65
C GLY A 45 -13.44 -1.95 5.73
N ASP A 46 -13.96 -0.80 6.18
CA ASP A 46 -13.79 0.47 5.49
C ASP A 46 -12.31 0.88 5.39
N MET A 47 -11.99 1.59 4.32
CA MET A 47 -10.64 2.10 4.11
C MET A 47 -10.27 3.11 5.21
N PRO A 48 -9.09 3.00 5.85
CA PRO A 48 -8.69 3.93 6.89
C PRO A 48 -8.63 5.37 6.35
N ALA A 49 -9.31 6.31 7.01
CA ALA A 49 -9.39 7.71 6.55
C ALA A 49 -8.02 8.40 6.47
N ASN A 50 -7.04 7.95 7.26
CA ASN A 50 -5.69 8.48 7.28
C ASN A 50 -4.72 7.77 6.32
N ILE A 51 -5.16 6.81 5.49
CA ILE A 51 -4.25 5.99 4.64
C ILE A 51 -3.44 6.83 3.66
N ILE A 52 -4.04 7.88 3.09
CA ILE A 52 -3.38 8.81 2.15
C ILE A 52 -2.24 9.54 2.86
N THR A 53 -2.53 10.15 4.02
CA THR A 53 -1.56 10.89 4.82
C THR A 53 -0.48 9.97 5.40
N CYS A 54 -0.87 8.80 5.88
CA CYS A 54 0.06 7.81 6.45
C CYS A 54 1.03 7.25 5.41
N GLY A 55 0.59 7.07 4.16
CA GLY A 55 1.41 6.59 3.06
C GLY A 55 2.08 7.70 2.25
N SER A 56 1.93 8.97 2.66
CA SER A 56 2.39 10.15 1.89
C SER A 56 2.01 10.08 0.41
N ILE A 57 0.80 9.57 0.12
CA ILE A 57 0.38 9.29 -1.25
C ILE A 57 0.25 10.61 -2.01
N PRO A 58 0.97 10.80 -3.12
CA PRO A 58 0.99 12.07 -3.82
C PRO A 58 -0.37 12.29 -4.49
N GLN A 59 -0.74 13.55 -4.58
CA GLN A 59 -2.00 13.92 -5.19
C GLN A 59 -1.89 13.84 -6.72
N ILE A 60 -2.56 12.85 -7.32
CA ILE A 60 -2.58 12.64 -8.78
C ILE A 60 -3.47 13.67 -9.49
N ILE A 61 -4.58 14.09 -8.88
CA ILE A 61 -5.49 15.09 -9.46
C ILE A 61 -5.25 16.42 -8.75
N PRO A 62 -4.74 17.47 -9.42
CA PRO A 62 -4.47 18.74 -8.77
C PRO A 62 -5.70 19.31 -8.04
N HIS A 63 -5.53 19.83 -6.82
CA HIS A 63 -6.63 20.38 -6.01
C HIS A 63 -7.52 21.38 -6.77
N GLY A 64 -6.91 22.25 -7.59
CA GLY A 64 -7.65 23.25 -8.36
C GLY A 64 -8.61 22.68 -9.40
N ILE A 65 -8.37 21.45 -9.90
CA ILE A 65 -9.26 20.76 -10.83
C ILE A 65 -10.46 20.20 -10.08
N GLN A 66 -10.21 19.52 -8.96
CA GLN A 66 -11.26 18.89 -8.17
C GLN A 66 -12.29 19.91 -7.66
N SER A 67 -11.85 21.10 -7.25
CA SER A 67 -12.76 22.17 -6.80
C SER A 67 -13.66 22.74 -7.89
N ARG A 68 -13.30 22.57 -9.18
CA ARG A 68 -14.10 23.04 -10.33
C ARG A 68 -15.11 22.02 -10.82
N CYS A 69 -15.13 20.83 -10.24
CA CYS A 69 -15.98 19.73 -10.66
C CYS A 69 -17.06 19.43 -9.63
N PRO A 70 -18.14 20.25 -9.55
CA PRO A 70 -19.30 19.90 -8.77
C PRO A 70 -20.00 18.68 -9.39
N GLY A 71 -20.62 17.85 -8.57
CA GLY A 71 -21.35 16.69 -9.05
C GLY A 71 -22.33 16.17 -8.01
N SER A 72 -23.41 15.56 -8.49
CA SER A 72 -24.43 14.93 -7.64
C SER A 72 -23.95 13.61 -7.03
N ASN A 73 -22.96 12.99 -7.67
CA ASN A 73 -22.41 11.69 -7.31
C ASN A 73 -20.94 11.58 -7.76
N LYS A 74 -20.23 10.55 -7.28
CA LYS A 74 -18.79 10.38 -7.55
C LYS A 74 -18.49 10.14 -9.05
N CYS A 75 -19.41 9.53 -9.80
CA CYS A 75 -19.23 9.33 -11.25
C CYS A 75 -19.24 10.66 -12.00
N ASP A 76 -20.20 11.54 -11.72
CA ASP A 76 -20.28 12.88 -12.33
C ASP A 76 -19.02 13.70 -12.04
N VAL A 77 -18.56 13.69 -10.79
CA VAL A 77 -17.34 14.37 -10.37
C VAL A 77 -16.13 13.84 -11.15
N MET A 78 -15.94 12.52 -11.23
CA MET A 78 -14.80 11.94 -11.94
C MET A 78 -14.87 12.15 -13.45
N LYS A 79 -16.07 12.14 -14.04
CA LYS A 79 -16.27 12.48 -15.45
C LYS A 79 -15.89 13.94 -15.74
N CYS A 80 -16.26 14.86 -14.86
CA CYS A 80 -15.83 16.26 -14.96
C CYS A 80 -14.30 16.38 -14.83
N VAL A 81 -13.68 15.73 -13.84
CA VAL A 81 -12.22 15.77 -13.65
C VAL A 81 -11.51 15.25 -14.90
N ALA A 82 -11.93 14.10 -15.44
CA ALA A 82 -11.36 13.55 -16.66
C ALA A 82 -11.52 14.50 -17.86
N LYS A 83 -12.63 15.24 -17.94
CA LYS A 83 -12.84 16.28 -18.96
C LYS A 83 -11.88 17.46 -18.78
N GLU A 84 -11.79 18.02 -17.58
CA GLU A 84 -10.89 19.15 -17.25
C GLU A 84 -9.42 18.81 -17.50
N MET A 85 -9.03 17.56 -17.21
CA MET A 85 -7.68 17.06 -17.45
C MET A 85 -7.43 16.66 -18.92
N GLY A 86 -8.46 16.72 -19.78
CA GLY A 86 -8.36 16.32 -21.19
C GLY A 86 -8.15 14.82 -21.40
N TRP A 87 -8.50 13.99 -20.42
CA TRP A 87 -8.36 12.52 -20.42
C TRP A 87 -9.52 11.80 -21.09
N LEU A 88 -10.52 12.51 -21.63
CA LEU A 88 -11.63 11.91 -22.37
C LEU A 88 -11.37 11.88 -23.87
N ASP A 89 -11.85 10.81 -24.51
CA ASP A 89 -12.11 10.70 -25.94
C ASP A 89 -13.59 10.34 -26.12
N GLY A 90 -14.41 11.35 -26.43
CA GLY A 90 -15.87 11.25 -26.33
C GLY A 90 -16.32 10.93 -24.90
N SER A 91 -16.95 9.76 -24.71
CA SER A 91 -17.38 9.24 -23.40
C SER A 91 -16.38 8.28 -22.75
N SER A 92 -15.30 7.92 -23.44
CA SER A 92 -14.31 6.94 -22.99
C SER A 92 -13.04 7.62 -22.46
N ILE A 93 -12.24 6.88 -21.69
CA ILE A 93 -10.93 7.36 -21.23
C ILE A 93 -9.91 7.22 -22.36
N ASN A 94 -9.22 8.31 -22.67
CA ASN A 94 -8.06 8.32 -23.54
C ASN A 94 -6.84 7.82 -22.75
N THR A 95 -6.64 6.49 -22.78
CA THR A 95 -5.56 5.82 -22.04
C THR A 95 -4.17 6.27 -22.47
N ALA A 96 -3.98 6.71 -23.72
CA ALA A 96 -2.71 7.25 -24.19
C ALA A 96 -2.37 8.60 -23.52
N LYS A 97 -3.33 9.53 -23.45
CA LYS A 97 -3.15 10.82 -22.77
C LYS A 97 -2.94 10.64 -21.26
N LEU A 98 -3.74 9.81 -20.62
CA LEU A 98 -3.58 9.51 -19.20
C LEU A 98 -2.25 8.79 -18.93
N GLY A 99 -1.85 7.87 -19.80
CA GLY A 99 -0.55 7.20 -19.72
C GLY A 99 0.62 8.18 -19.80
N LYS A 100 0.58 9.13 -20.72
CA LYS A 100 1.57 10.21 -20.82
C LYS A 100 1.57 11.10 -19.57
N TYR A 101 0.39 11.46 -19.05
CA TYR A 101 0.29 12.21 -17.81
C TYR A 101 0.99 11.48 -16.65
N LEU A 102 0.77 10.17 -16.51
CA LEU A 102 1.45 9.35 -15.50
C LEU A 102 2.96 9.26 -15.73
N ASP A 103 3.43 9.28 -16.98
CA ASP A 103 4.88 9.33 -17.27
C ASP A 103 5.52 10.65 -16.83
N ASP A 104 4.83 11.76 -17.01
CA ASP A 104 5.31 13.07 -16.54
C ASP A 104 5.25 13.15 -15.01
N PHE A 105 4.17 12.64 -14.41
CA PHE A 105 4.02 12.53 -12.95
C PHE A 105 5.12 11.66 -12.30
N ALA A 106 5.57 10.59 -12.96
CA ALA A 106 6.66 9.76 -12.47
C ALA A 106 8.01 10.49 -12.45
N LYS A 107 8.23 11.47 -13.33
CA LYS A 107 9.45 12.30 -13.32
C LYS A 107 9.44 13.26 -12.13
N GLU A 108 8.27 13.76 -11.75
CA GLU A 108 8.09 14.65 -10.60
C GLU A 108 8.12 13.90 -9.26
N HIS A 109 7.73 12.62 -9.26
CA HIS A 109 7.66 11.76 -8.08
C HIS A 109 8.47 10.45 -8.27
N PRO A 110 9.81 10.52 -8.36
CA PRO A 110 10.64 9.34 -8.66
C PRO A 110 10.51 8.22 -7.62
N ASP A 111 10.30 8.57 -6.35
CA ASP A 111 10.07 7.58 -5.28
C ASP A 111 8.82 6.72 -5.52
N TRP A 112 7.87 7.21 -6.34
CA TRP A 112 6.61 6.55 -6.67
C TRP A 112 6.62 5.86 -8.04
N ALA A 113 7.76 5.85 -8.74
CA ALA A 113 7.84 5.34 -10.11
C ALA A 113 7.30 3.91 -10.25
N THR A 114 7.57 3.02 -9.29
CA THR A 114 7.05 1.65 -9.29
C THR A 114 5.52 1.62 -9.19
N ALA A 115 4.94 2.37 -8.24
CA ALA A 115 3.49 2.43 -8.07
C ALA A 115 2.80 3.03 -9.32
N ILE A 116 3.41 4.04 -9.92
CA ILE A 116 2.91 4.68 -11.14
C ILE A 116 2.97 3.70 -12.32
N ALA A 117 4.06 2.96 -12.47
CA ALA A 117 4.18 1.92 -13.50
C ALA A 117 3.10 0.83 -13.33
N GLN A 118 2.86 0.38 -12.10
CA GLN A 118 1.79 -0.57 -11.79
C GLN A 118 0.40 0.00 -12.10
N ALA A 119 0.16 1.28 -11.81
CA ALA A 119 -1.10 1.94 -12.12
C ALA A 119 -1.32 2.00 -13.65
N LYS A 120 -0.28 2.34 -14.42
CA LYS A 120 -0.36 2.31 -15.89
C LYS A 120 -0.71 0.92 -16.41
N SER A 121 0.00 -0.12 -15.97
CA SER A 121 -0.20 -1.49 -16.49
C SER A 121 -1.55 -2.09 -16.08
N SER A 122 -2.03 -1.77 -14.88
CA SER A 122 -3.23 -2.39 -14.31
C SER A 122 -4.51 -1.63 -14.65
N CYS A 123 -4.44 -0.30 -14.77
CA CYS A 123 -5.62 0.55 -14.89
C CYS A 123 -5.88 1.08 -16.29
N LEU A 124 -4.85 1.18 -17.15
CA LEU A 124 -5.00 1.70 -18.51
C LEU A 124 -5.21 0.59 -19.54
N VAL A 125 -6.03 -0.40 -19.18
CA VAL A 125 -6.39 -1.52 -20.06
C VAL A 125 -7.60 -1.16 -20.93
N PRO A 126 -7.80 -1.80 -22.10
CA PRO A 126 -8.91 -1.48 -23.01
C PRO A 126 -10.31 -1.59 -22.37
N LYS A 127 -10.47 -2.49 -21.40
CA LYS A 127 -11.72 -2.68 -20.66
C LYS A 127 -11.41 -2.94 -19.20
N LEU A 128 -11.54 -1.90 -18.38
CA LEU A 128 -11.43 -2.01 -16.94
C LEU A 128 -12.78 -2.50 -16.37
N PRO A 129 -12.81 -3.50 -15.47
CA PRO A 129 -14.04 -3.88 -14.81
C PRO A 129 -14.50 -2.75 -13.88
N ALA A 130 -15.81 -2.69 -13.63
CA ALA A 130 -16.38 -1.73 -12.69
C ALA A 130 -15.68 -1.85 -11.32
N GLN A 131 -15.17 -0.74 -10.81
CA GLN A 131 -14.44 -0.68 -9.55
C GLN A 131 -15.35 -0.35 -8.36
N GLY A 132 -16.65 -0.16 -8.59
CA GLY A 132 -17.59 0.26 -7.57
C GLY A 132 -19.06 0.07 -7.93
N TYR A 133 -19.89 0.81 -7.21
CA TYR A 133 -21.34 0.88 -7.43
C TYR A 133 -21.71 1.48 -8.79
N TYR A 134 -20.95 2.50 -9.22
CA TYR A 134 -21.21 3.23 -10.46
C TYR A 134 -20.77 2.41 -11.68
N VAL A 135 -21.62 1.48 -12.10
CA VAL A 135 -21.45 0.74 -13.35
C VAL A 135 -21.43 1.69 -14.55
N ASP A 136 -20.70 1.31 -15.60
CA ASP A 136 -20.54 2.11 -16.82
C ASP A 136 -20.00 3.53 -16.60
N CYS A 137 -19.11 3.69 -15.61
CA CYS A 137 -18.43 4.96 -15.34
C CYS A 137 -16.89 4.85 -15.50
N PRO A 138 -16.37 4.84 -16.74
CA PRO A 138 -14.94 4.63 -16.99
C PRO A 138 -14.00 5.60 -16.27
N ALA A 139 -14.41 6.86 -16.13
CA ALA A 139 -13.62 7.88 -15.42
C ALA A 139 -13.50 7.59 -13.91
N TYR A 140 -14.59 7.11 -13.31
CA TYR A 140 -14.59 6.67 -11.92
C TYR A 140 -13.74 5.40 -11.77
N ASP A 141 -13.94 4.43 -12.65
CA ASP A 141 -13.26 3.14 -12.59
C ASP A 141 -11.73 3.31 -12.72
N VAL A 142 -11.26 4.08 -13.70
CA VAL A 142 -9.81 4.29 -13.89
C VAL A 142 -9.20 5.05 -12.70
N THR A 143 -9.89 6.06 -12.19
CA THR A 143 -9.39 6.86 -11.06
C THR A 143 -9.31 6.03 -9.79
N PHE A 144 -10.34 5.23 -9.52
CA PHE A 144 -10.34 4.35 -8.36
C PHE A 144 -9.31 3.22 -8.49
N CYS A 145 -9.15 2.63 -9.67
CA CYS A 145 -8.09 1.65 -9.91
C CYS A 145 -6.71 2.25 -9.63
N MET A 146 -6.45 3.49 -10.09
CA MET A 146 -5.19 4.18 -9.79
C MET A 146 -5.02 4.36 -8.28
N LEU A 147 -6.02 4.89 -7.57
CA LEU A 147 -5.97 5.05 -6.12
C LEU A 147 -5.66 3.72 -5.40
N ALA A 148 -6.39 2.65 -5.74
CA ALA A 148 -6.17 1.32 -5.17
C ALA A 148 -4.77 0.79 -5.47
N THR A 149 -4.24 1.06 -6.66
CA THR A 149 -2.89 0.65 -7.05
C THR A 149 -1.83 1.42 -6.28
N PHE A 150 -1.99 2.73 -6.10
CA PHE A 150 -1.07 3.55 -5.30
C PHE A 150 -1.06 3.10 -3.83
N ILE A 151 -2.22 2.85 -3.23
CA ILE A 151 -2.32 2.35 -1.85
C ILE A 151 -1.62 0.99 -1.69
N ARG A 152 -1.79 0.07 -2.65
CA ARG A 152 -1.13 -1.25 -2.59
C ARG A 152 0.37 -1.21 -2.82
N ASN A 153 0.86 -0.16 -3.47
CA ASN A 153 2.25 -0.02 -3.88
C ASN A 153 2.95 1.18 -3.24
N VAL A 154 2.46 1.64 -2.07
CA VAL A 154 3.13 2.71 -1.32
C VAL A 154 4.55 2.25 -1.00
N PRO A 155 5.58 3.01 -1.41
CA PRO A 155 6.96 2.64 -1.11
C PRO A 155 7.18 2.57 0.41
N PRO A 156 7.96 1.60 0.93
CA PRO A 156 8.21 1.48 2.36
C PRO A 156 8.74 2.75 3.01
N SER A 157 9.52 3.55 2.29
CA SER A 157 10.07 4.84 2.74
C SER A 157 9.03 5.95 2.91
N GLN A 158 7.85 5.80 2.30
CA GLN A 158 6.78 6.82 2.33
C GLN A 158 5.78 6.59 3.47
N TRP A 159 5.79 5.39 4.09
CA TRP A 159 4.96 5.10 5.24
C TRP A 159 5.47 5.77 6.51
N SER A 160 4.63 6.60 7.14
CA SER A 160 4.89 7.17 8.46
C SER A 160 5.06 6.07 9.51
N SER A 161 6.10 6.17 10.34
CA SER A 161 6.40 5.23 11.44
C SER A 161 5.45 5.34 12.64
N SER A 162 4.56 6.35 12.68
CA SER A 162 3.61 6.56 13.78
C SER A 162 2.74 5.31 14.08
N SER A 163 2.41 5.09 15.34
CA SER A 163 1.48 4.05 15.78
C SER A 163 0.10 4.21 15.13
N ASP A 164 -0.33 5.44 14.88
CA ASP A 164 -1.63 5.76 14.26
C ASP A 164 -1.72 5.28 12.80
N CYS A 165 -0.56 5.02 12.17
CA CYS A 165 -0.45 4.50 10.81
C CYS A 165 -0.24 2.97 10.76
N ALA A 166 -0.21 2.28 11.90
CA ALA A 166 -0.03 0.82 11.94
C ALA A 166 -1.15 0.09 11.20
N TYR A 167 -2.42 0.44 11.46
CA TYR A 167 -3.56 -0.19 10.79
C TYR A 167 -3.60 0.15 9.29
N ALA A 168 -3.31 1.39 8.90
CA ALA A 168 -3.27 1.79 7.49
C ALA A 168 -2.26 0.97 6.66
N ARG A 169 -1.06 0.73 7.21
CA ARG A 169 -0.04 -0.16 6.59
C ARG A 169 -0.53 -1.60 6.45
N GLN A 170 -1.10 -2.15 7.51
CA GLN A 170 -1.62 -3.52 7.51
C GLN A 170 -2.76 -3.69 6.50
N TYR A 171 -3.69 -2.73 6.47
CA TYR A 171 -4.79 -2.69 5.51
C TYR A 171 -4.27 -2.69 4.07
N ALA A 172 -3.32 -1.80 3.74
CA ALA A 172 -2.77 -1.69 2.39
C ALA A 172 -2.14 -2.99 1.87
N GLY A 173 -1.49 -3.76 2.76
CA GLY A 173 -0.83 -5.03 2.40
C GLY A 173 -1.73 -6.26 2.41
N ALA A 174 -2.88 -6.23 3.10
CA ALA A 174 -3.70 -7.42 3.33
C ALA A 174 -5.13 -7.32 2.76
N CYS A 175 -5.65 -6.11 2.56
CA CYS A 175 -7.05 -5.89 2.23
C CYS A 175 -7.28 -5.42 0.79
N ALA A 176 -8.47 -5.70 0.28
CA ALA A 176 -8.93 -5.06 -0.95
C ALA A 176 -9.26 -3.59 -0.68
N VAL A 177 -8.71 -2.69 -1.50
CA VAL A 177 -9.08 -1.27 -1.46
C VAL A 177 -10.41 -1.11 -2.20
N CYS A 178 -11.42 -0.62 -1.50
CA CYS A 178 -12.80 -0.59 -1.98
C CYS A 178 -13.42 0.78 -1.70
N PRO A 179 -14.26 1.32 -2.61
CA PRO A 179 -15.05 2.51 -2.31
C PRO A 179 -16.03 2.22 -1.16
N ASP A 180 -16.32 3.21 -0.32
CA ASP A 180 -17.25 3.06 0.82
C ASP A 180 -18.63 2.51 0.38
N ASP A 181 -19.10 2.93 -0.79
CA ASP A 181 -20.37 2.49 -1.35
C ASP A 181 -20.42 0.96 -1.54
N CYS A 182 -19.27 0.28 -1.71
CA CYS A 182 -19.20 -1.17 -1.86
C CYS A 182 -19.58 -1.97 -0.60
N PHE A 183 -19.70 -1.30 0.53
CA PHE A 183 -20.17 -1.89 1.79
C PHE A 183 -21.69 -1.74 1.97
N ALA A 184 -22.37 -0.97 1.12
CA ALA A 184 -23.82 -0.76 1.21
C ALA A 184 -24.60 -2.05 0.89
N PRO A 185 -25.72 -2.34 1.60
CA PRO A 185 -26.53 -3.53 1.34
C PRO A 185 -27.04 -3.63 -0.10
N ALA A 186 -27.34 -2.49 -0.73
CA ALA A 186 -27.92 -2.38 -2.06
C ALA A 186 -26.98 -2.74 -3.23
N ILE A 187 -25.69 -3.01 -2.98
CA ILE A 187 -24.72 -3.34 -4.04
C ILE A 187 -25.01 -4.71 -4.65
N PRO A 188 -25.21 -4.81 -5.97
CA PRO A 188 -25.44 -6.08 -6.64
C PRO A 188 -24.24 -7.03 -6.55
N THR A 189 -24.52 -8.34 -6.45
CA THR A 189 -23.51 -9.39 -6.64
C THR A 189 -22.92 -9.29 -8.05
N GLY A 190 -21.61 -9.14 -8.17
CA GLY A 190 -20.92 -8.81 -9.42
C GLY A 190 -20.05 -7.57 -9.29
N SER A 191 -20.51 -6.57 -8.53
CA SER A 191 -19.83 -5.29 -8.35
C SER A 191 -19.04 -5.29 -7.05
N CYS A 192 -17.75 -4.90 -7.09
CA CYS A 192 -16.91 -4.84 -5.88
C CYS A 192 -16.82 -6.16 -5.09
N ASN A 193 -16.99 -7.32 -5.75
CA ASN A 193 -17.13 -8.62 -5.10
C ASN A 193 -16.02 -8.97 -4.10
N SER A 194 -14.77 -8.59 -4.39
CA SER A 194 -13.62 -8.82 -3.51
C SER A 194 -13.79 -8.20 -2.11
N CYS A 195 -14.56 -7.12 -2.00
CA CYS A 195 -14.76 -6.38 -0.76
C CYS A 195 -15.69 -7.11 0.22
N ARG A 196 -16.59 -7.97 -0.26
CA ARG A 196 -17.58 -8.69 0.56
C ARG A 196 -17.08 -10.03 1.09
N VAL A 197 -15.96 -10.54 0.58
CA VAL A 197 -15.44 -11.88 0.90
C VAL A 197 -14.45 -11.88 2.08
N LEU A 198 -13.99 -10.70 2.52
CA LEU A 198 -12.97 -10.57 3.55
C LEU A 198 -13.58 -10.44 4.97
N PRO A 199 -12.87 -10.88 6.02
CA PRO A 199 -13.33 -10.73 7.40
C PRO A 199 -13.41 -9.25 7.79
N ARG A 200 -14.61 -8.77 8.14
CA ARG A 200 -14.89 -7.34 8.39
C ARG A 200 -14.87 -6.94 9.87
N SER A 201 -14.96 -7.91 10.77
CA SER A 201 -14.90 -7.72 12.21
C SER A 201 -14.15 -8.88 12.86
N PRO A 202 -13.61 -8.68 14.08
CA PRO A 202 -13.24 -9.76 14.98
C PRO A 202 -14.34 -10.81 15.15
#